data_AF-A0A9D7MUC0-F1
#
_entry.id   AF-A0A9D7MUC0-F1
#
_cell.length_a   1.000
_cell.length_b   1.000
_cell.length_c   1.000
_cell.angle_alpha   90.00
_cell.angle_beta   90.00
_cell.angle_gamma   90.00
#
_symmetry.space_group_name_H-M   'P 1'
#
loop_
_entity.id
_entity.type
_entity.pdbx_description
1 polymer ?
#
loop_
_entity_poly.entity_id
_entity_poly.type
_entity_poly.pdbx_seq_one_letter_code
_entity_poly.pdbx_strand_id
1 'polypeptide(L)'
;MPHKHPAELSGGMQQRVAIACAVVMEPPLVLEVVYGGLNREPMAQSRVACAVVRQRVLTPCTKELLMKTTTLSLLAGAVLALCVPAVASANLLTNGGFEVGTPVGNHGDAHSQRLLAGDNTSLAGWAVVGDAGEDIAWIGAGHPYNVLTASEGSNFLDLTGWQAGGFAGKGVVQTFDTVAGQQYTVGFDLGNSTDYNNSNGISGLVVSAGSLNQLVSSVTNNSRNAWDHFELRFVAQSAHTTLSFTGAQAIHYIGLDNVSVTAVPEPETYAMLLAGLGVMGAVARRRKAQQA
;
A
#
# COMPACT_ATOMS: atom_id res chain seq x y z
N MET A 1 23.53 -19.50 14.17
CA MET A 1 22.93 -19.22 12.84
C MET A 1 23.96 -19.56 11.77
N PRO A 2 23.57 -20.17 10.63
CA PRO A 2 24.53 -20.49 9.57
C PRO A 2 25.04 -19.20 8.92
N HIS A 3 26.34 -19.10 8.68
CA HIS A 3 26.93 -18.00 7.93
C HIS A 3 26.52 -18.11 6.46
N LYS A 4 25.90 -17.05 5.91
CA LYS A 4 25.61 -16.94 4.48
C LYS A 4 26.74 -16.20 3.77
N HIS A 5 27.15 -16.71 2.61
CA HIS A 5 28.16 -16.07 1.78
C HIS A 5 27.54 -15.00 0.86
N PRO A 6 28.29 -13.97 0.41
CA PRO A 6 27.73 -12.87 -0.38
C PRO A 6 26.98 -13.29 -1.65
N ALA A 7 27.37 -14.41 -2.26
CA ALA A 7 26.72 -14.98 -3.44
C ALA A 7 25.32 -15.58 -3.16
N GLU A 8 24.99 -15.83 -1.89
CA GLU A 8 23.73 -16.43 -1.42
C GLU A 8 22.71 -15.37 -0.96
N LEU A 9 23.05 -14.09 -1.12
CA LEU A 9 22.20 -12.95 -0.81
C LEU A 9 21.32 -12.60 -2.01
N SER A 10 20.05 -12.23 -1.77
CA SER A 10 19.18 -11.72 -2.84
C SER A 10 19.74 -10.42 -3.43
N GLY A 11 19.36 -10.06 -4.66
CA GLY A 11 19.87 -8.85 -5.34
C GLY A 11 19.73 -7.57 -4.50
N GLY A 12 18.59 -7.40 -3.80
CA GLY A 12 18.39 -6.28 -2.87
C GLY A 12 19.24 -6.35 -1.60
N MET A 13 19.59 -7.55 -1.11
CA MET A 13 20.51 -7.70 0.01
C MET A 13 21.95 -7.39 -0.41
N GLN A 14 22.37 -7.81 -1.60
CA GLN A 14 23.69 -7.45 -2.16
C GLN A 14 23.81 -5.94 -2.37
N GLN A 15 22.77 -5.28 -2.86
CA GLN A 15 22.73 -3.83 -3.02
C GLN A 15 22.93 -3.11 -1.69
N ARG A 16 22.24 -3.54 -0.63
CA ARG A 16 22.39 -2.98 0.72
C ARG A 16 23.78 -3.21 1.30
N VAL A 17 24.37 -4.38 1.09
CA VAL A 17 25.75 -4.68 1.53
C VAL A 17 26.76 -3.82 0.78
N ALA A 18 26.61 -3.65 -0.54
CA ALA A 18 27.50 -2.82 -1.35
C ALA A 18 27.44 -1.34 -0.93
N ILE A 19 26.24 -0.82 -0.67
CA ILE A 19 26.06 0.55 -0.15
C ILE A 19 26.69 0.69 1.23
N ALA A 20 26.46 -0.28 2.13
CA ALA A 20 27.06 -0.27 3.46
C ALA A 20 28.60 -0.29 3.41
N CYS A 21 29.19 -1.13 2.57
CA CYS A 21 30.63 -1.17 2.34
C CYS A 21 31.17 0.14 1.75
N ALA A 22 30.45 0.73 0.79
CA ALA A 22 30.82 2.03 0.22
C ALA A 22 30.80 3.14 1.28
N VAL A 23 29.75 3.22 2.11
CA VAL A 23 29.63 4.22 3.19
C VAL A 23 30.73 4.06 4.24
N VAL A 24 31.11 2.82 4.57
CA VAL A 24 32.19 2.55 5.52
C VAL A 24 33.54 3.11 5.06
N MET A 25 33.77 3.20 3.75
CA MET A 25 35.03 3.66 3.14
C MET A 25 35.12 5.19 2.98
N GLU A 26 34.14 5.95 3.51
CA GLU A 26 34.10 7.42 3.49
C GLU A 26 34.42 8.05 2.11
N PRO A 27 33.71 7.66 1.03
CA PRO A 27 33.98 8.20 -0.29
C PRO A 27 33.63 9.69 -0.31
N PRO A 28 34.45 10.53 -0.97
CA PRO A 28 34.21 11.96 -1.06
C PRO A 28 32.94 12.32 -1.86
N LEU A 29 32.35 11.37 -2.59
CA LEU A 29 31.10 11.54 -3.33
C LEU A 29 30.44 10.17 -3.57
N VAL A 30 29.14 10.07 -3.31
CA VAL A 30 28.30 8.92 -3.69
C VAL A 30 27.27 9.40 -4.71
N LEU A 31 27.29 8.83 -5.92
CA LEU A 31 26.33 9.13 -6.98
C LEU A 31 25.36 7.96 -7.11
N GLU A 32 24.07 8.23 -6.87
CA GLU A 32 22.99 7.31 -7.16
C GLU A 32 22.48 7.60 -8.58
N VAL A 33 22.63 6.63 -9.50
CA VAL A 33 22.05 6.72 -10.84
C VAL A 33 20.86 5.77 -10.88
N VAL A 34 19.66 6.35 -10.82
CA VAL A 34 18.40 5.63 -11.03
C VAL A 34 18.18 5.50 -12.53
N TYR A 35 18.34 4.29 -13.08
CA TYR A 35 17.90 4.02 -14.45
C TYR A 35 16.39 3.75 -14.44
N GLY A 36 15.60 4.76 -14.84
CA GLY A 36 14.22 4.59 -15.28
C GLY A 36 14.18 3.79 -16.59
N GLY A 37 13.41 2.72 -16.61
CA GLY A 37 13.48 1.67 -17.62
C GLY A 37 13.08 2.09 -19.04
N LEU A 38 13.84 1.58 -20.02
CA LEU A 38 13.34 1.21 -21.34
C LEU A 38 14.00 -0.11 -21.75
N ASN A 39 13.18 -1.16 -21.81
CA ASN A 39 13.28 -2.42 -22.55
C ASN A 39 14.69 -2.97 -22.89
N ARG A 40 15.07 -4.08 -22.23
CA ARG A 40 15.57 -5.35 -22.85
C ARG A 40 16.04 -6.37 -21.76
N GLU A 41 15.52 -7.59 -21.89
CA GLU A 41 15.99 -8.93 -21.42
C GLU A 41 16.36 -9.19 -19.93
N PRO A 42 15.93 -10.32 -19.32
CA PRO A 42 15.99 -10.54 -17.86
C PRO A 42 17.32 -11.06 -17.29
N MET A 43 18.47 -10.89 -17.97
CA MET A 43 19.77 -11.43 -17.46
C MET A 43 20.92 -10.41 -17.32
N ALA A 44 20.67 -9.09 -17.32
CA ALA A 44 21.74 -8.09 -17.28
C ALA A 44 21.63 -7.01 -16.17
N GLN A 45 21.01 -7.31 -15.03
CA GLN A 45 20.88 -6.36 -13.91
C GLN A 45 21.69 -6.79 -12.67
N SER A 46 23.02 -6.70 -12.75
CA SER A 46 23.88 -6.50 -11.57
C SER A 46 25.31 -6.19 -12.00
N ARG A 47 25.55 -4.96 -12.47
CA ARG A 47 26.91 -4.39 -12.51
C ARG A 47 26.85 -2.96 -12.01
N VAL A 48 26.90 -2.81 -10.69
CA VAL A 48 27.22 -1.54 -10.05
C VAL A 48 28.69 -1.25 -10.36
N ALA A 49 28.97 -0.46 -11.40
CA ALA A 49 30.31 0.04 -11.67
C ALA A 49 30.58 1.24 -10.75
N CYS A 50 31.23 0.99 -9.61
CA CYS A 50 31.72 2.04 -8.72
C CYS A 50 33.06 2.57 -9.29
N ALA A 51 33.04 3.69 -10.02
CA ALA A 51 34.24 4.33 -10.52
C ALA A 51 34.83 5.29 -9.47
N VAL A 52 36.00 4.94 -8.91
CA VAL A 52 36.76 5.80 -7.97
C VAL A 52 37.71 6.69 -8.78
N VAL A 53 37.43 7.99 -8.87
CA VAL A 53 38.35 8.96 -9.51
C VAL A 53 39.29 9.54 -8.46
N ARG A 54 40.60 9.38 -8.67
CA ARG A 54 41.68 9.89 -7.81
C ARG A 54 42.38 11.04 -8.55
N GLN A 55 42.19 12.28 -8.14
CA GLN A 55 43.01 13.40 -8.64
C GLN A 55 43.90 13.92 -7.50
N ARG A 56 45.21 13.70 -7.63
CA ARG A 56 46.28 14.30 -6.82
C ARG A 56 47.19 15.06 -7.77
N VAL A 57 47.28 16.39 -7.68
CA VAL A 57 48.47 17.17 -8.09
C VAL A 57 48.58 18.45 -7.24
N LEU A 58 49.57 18.43 -6.34
CA LEU A 58 50.54 19.46 -5.92
C LEU A 58 50.12 20.92 -5.54
N THR A 59 50.49 21.29 -4.30
CA THR A 59 50.74 22.64 -3.76
C THR A 59 52.10 23.20 -4.27
N PRO A 60 52.37 24.54 -4.28
CA PRO A 60 52.82 25.23 -3.05
C PRO A 60 52.50 26.74 -2.86
N CYS A 61 52.40 27.11 -1.57
CA CYS A 61 52.86 28.34 -0.88
C CYS A 61 52.38 29.74 -1.32
N THR A 62 51.64 30.43 -0.43
CA THR A 62 52.06 31.71 0.17
C THR A 62 51.36 31.93 1.51
N LYS A 63 52.14 32.40 2.48
CA LYS A 63 51.79 32.65 3.89
C LYS A 63 50.94 33.92 4.07
N GLU A 64 50.33 34.00 5.25
CA GLU A 64 49.81 35.20 5.91
C GLU A 64 48.61 35.91 5.26
N LEU A 65 47.42 35.72 5.84
CA LEU A 65 46.77 36.80 6.59
C LEU A 65 45.58 36.27 7.39
N LEU A 66 45.48 36.78 8.62
CA LEU A 66 44.25 36.97 9.38
C LEU A 66 43.61 35.75 10.07
N MET A 67 44.33 35.26 11.08
CA MET A 67 43.73 34.81 12.32
C MET A 67 43.06 36.01 13.03
N LYS A 68 41.72 36.08 13.00
CA LYS A 68 40.88 36.63 14.09
C LYS A 68 39.40 36.49 13.78
N THR A 69 38.65 36.02 14.79
CA THR A 69 37.18 36.08 14.97
C THR A 69 36.40 35.28 13.91
N THR A 70 35.63 34.25 14.24
CA THR A 70 34.44 34.34 15.08
C THR A 70 34.04 32.94 15.56
N THR A 71 34.00 32.77 16.87
CA THR A 71 33.26 31.74 17.60
C THR A 71 31.79 31.76 17.20
N LEU A 72 31.28 30.84 16.35
CA LEU A 72 29.83 30.57 16.25
C LEU A 72 29.45 29.38 15.33
N SER A 73 29.82 28.11 15.59
CA SER A 73 29.22 26.99 14.84
C SER A 73 29.29 25.63 15.55
N LEU A 74 28.72 25.51 16.75
CA LEU A 74 28.62 24.20 17.42
C LEU A 74 27.29 24.05 18.15
N LEU A 75 26.18 24.31 17.45
CA LEU A 75 24.82 24.02 17.96
C LEU A 75 23.79 23.65 16.87
N ALA A 76 24.20 23.45 15.63
CA ALA A 76 23.28 23.06 14.54
C ALA A 76 23.17 21.54 14.31
N GLY A 77 23.72 20.69 15.20
CA GLY A 77 23.90 19.27 14.92
C GLY A 77 22.93 18.28 15.57
N ALA A 78 21.95 18.71 16.38
CA ALA A 78 21.25 17.77 17.26
C ALA A 78 19.73 17.97 17.42
N VAL A 79 19.08 18.73 16.55
CA VAL A 79 17.60 18.81 16.51
C VAL A 79 17.11 18.64 15.07
N LEU A 80 17.47 17.51 14.44
CA LEU A 80 16.60 16.92 13.42
C LEU A 80 15.71 15.92 14.17
N ALA A 81 14.68 16.45 14.83
CA ALA A 81 13.66 15.67 15.48
C ALA A 81 12.97 14.79 14.43
N LEU A 82 13.29 13.49 14.46
CA LEU A 82 12.35 12.38 14.42
C LEU A 82 11.06 12.63 13.62
N CYS A 83 11.18 12.94 12.34
CA CYS A 83 10.17 12.52 11.39
C CYS A 83 10.74 11.25 10.76
N VAL A 84 10.57 10.11 11.45
CA VAL A 84 10.67 8.83 10.76
C VAL A 84 9.43 8.81 9.87
N PRO A 85 9.54 8.92 8.54
CA PRO A 85 8.35 8.72 7.71
C PRO A 85 7.82 7.33 8.07
N ALA A 86 6.57 7.25 8.50
CA ALA A 86 5.89 5.96 8.57
C ALA A 86 6.06 5.36 7.17
N VAL A 87 6.78 4.25 7.08
CA VAL A 87 6.93 3.55 5.80
C VAL A 87 5.51 3.14 5.43
N ALA A 88 4.93 3.79 4.42
CA ALA A 88 3.61 3.43 3.93
C ALA A 88 3.69 1.95 3.53
N SER A 89 2.93 1.10 4.23
CA SER A 89 2.81 -0.31 3.83
C SER A 89 2.10 -0.32 2.48
N ALA A 90 2.68 -1.00 1.50
CA ALA A 90 2.02 -1.21 0.22
C ALA A 90 0.69 -1.95 0.42
N ASN A 91 -0.30 -1.62 -0.41
CA ASN A 91 -1.55 -2.36 -0.47
C ASN A 91 -1.25 -3.79 -0.98
N LEU A 92 -1.71 -4.80 -0.24
CA LEU A 92 -1.55 -6.21 -0.60
C LEU A 92 -2.58 -6.68 -1.63
N LEU A 93 -3.66 -5.91 -1.80
CA LEU A 93 -4.68 -6.20 -2.80
C LEU A 93 -4.26 -5.69 -4.17
N THR A 94 -4.66 -6.44 -5.18
CA THR A 94 -4.72 -5.94 -6.55
C THR A 94 -6.08 -5.30 -6.80
N ASN A 95 -6.10 -4.20 -7.57
CA ASN A 95 -7.33 -3.56 -8.04
C ASN A 95 -8.32 -3.20 -6.90
N GLY A 96 -7.81 -2.58 -5.84
CA GLY A 96 -8.60 -2.19 -4.67
C GLY A 96 -9.72 -1.17 -4.95
N GLY A 97 -9.51 -0.27 -5.91
CA GLY A 97 -10.50 0.69 -6.40
C GLY A 97 -11.30 0.22 -7.61
N PHE A 98 -11.22 -1.06 -7.99
CA PHE A 98 -12.07 -1.63 -9.06
C PHE A 98 -11.92 -0.98 -10.46
N GLU A 99 -10.78 -0.35 -10.73
CA GLU A 99 -10.50 0.36 -11.98
C GLU A 99 -10.07 -0.55 -13.14
N VAL A 100 -9.75 -1.82 -12.85
CA VAL A 100 -9.15 -2.74 -13.81
C VAL A 100 -10.05 -3.95 -14.04
N GLY A 101 -10.40 -4.20 -15.28
CA GLY A 101 -11.17 -5.38 -15.66
C GLY A 101 -11.42 -5.45 -17.16
N THR A 102 -12.10 -6.51 -17.57
CA THR A 102 -12.53 -6.74 -18.96
C THR A 102 -14.02 -6.44 -19.05
N PRO A 103 -14.43 -5.41 -19.82
CA PRO A 103 -15.85 -5.09 -19.98
C PRO A 103 -16.65 -6.27 -20.54
N VAL A 104 -17.70 -6.69 -19.84
CA VAL A 104 -18.53 -7.84 -20.24
C VAL A 104 -19.68 -7.44 -21.19
N GLY A 105 -20.03 -6.15 -21.24
CA GLY A 105 -21.03 -5.61 -22.16
C GLY A 105 -22.42 -6.25 -22.07
N ASN A 106 -22.79 -6.74 -20.88
CA ASN A 106 -23.95 -7.62 -20.66
C ASN A 106 -25.11 -6.93 -19.91
N HIS A 107 -25.05 -5.60 -19.78
CA HIS A 107 -26.12 -4.78 -19.22
C HIS A 107 -26.50 -3.67 -20.21
N GLY A 108 -27.78 -3.26 -20.19
CA GLY A 108 -28.31 -2.27 -21.14
C GLY A 108 -27.89 -0.82 -20.85
N ASP A 109 -27.49 -0.54 -19.62
CA ASP A 109 -27.05 0.79 -19.20
C ASP A 109 -25.56 1.01 -19.55
N ALA A 110 -25.28 2.19 -20.10
CA ALA A 110 -23.92 2.58 -20.47
C ALA A 110 -22.97 2.49 -19.26
N HIS A 111 -21.74 2.03 -19.51
CA HIS A 111 -20.66 1.95 -18.52
C HIS A 111 -21.03 1.14 -17.25
N SER A 112 -22.02 0.25 -17.35
CA SER A 112 -22.46 -0.60 -16.26
C SER A 112 -22.41 -2.06 -16.68
N GLN A 113 -22.00 -2.95 -15.77
CA GLN A 113 -21.76 -4.35 -16.08
C GLN A 113 -22.31 -5.25 -14.99
N ARG A 114 -22.95 -6.35 -15.41
CA ARG A 114 -23.47 -7.37 -14.52
C ARG A 114 -22.42 -8.45 -14.31
N LEU A 115 -21.90 -8.57 -13.10
CA LEU A 115 -20.95 -9.62 -12.76
C LEU A 115 -21.68 -10.72 -12.00
N LEU A 116 -21.79 -11.90 -12.62
CA LEU A 116 -22.53 -13.03 -12.05
C LEU A 116 -21.73 -13.71 -10.93
N ALA A 117 -22.42 -14.27 -9.96
CA ALA A 117 -21.81 -15.17 -8.98
C ALA A 117 -21.00 -16.27 -9.69
N GLY A 118 -19.75 -16.45 -9.27
CA GLY A 118 -18.78 -17.35 -9.90
C GLY A 118 -17.89 -16.70 -10.96
N ASP A 119 -18.12 -15.45 -11.36
CA ASP A 119 -17.19 -14.70 -12.22
C ASP A 119 -15.88 -14.43 -11.47
N ASN A 120 -14.76 -14.81 -12.05
CA ASN A 120 -13.41 -14.59 -11.53
C ASN A 120 -12.44 -14.07 -12.61
N THR A 121 -12.97 -13.56 -13.72
CA THR A 121 -12.19 -13.14 -14.89
C THR A 121 -12.44 -11.70 -15.29
N SER A 122 -13.66 -11.20 -15.07
CA SER A 122 -14.04 -9.87 -15.58
C SER A 122 -13.47 -8.75 -14.73
N LEU A 123 -13.44 -8.91 -13.40
CA LEU A 123 -12.90 -7.92 -12.47
C LEU A 123 -11.51 -8.37 -11.99
N ALA A 124 -10.46 -7.68 -12.41
CA ALA A 124 -9.10 -8.14 -12.15
C ALA A 124 -8.84 -8.26 -10.64
N GLY A 125 -8.33 -9.42 -10.20
CA GLY A 125 -7.99 -9.70 -8.81
C GLY A 125 -9.17 -10.08 -7.90
N TRP A 126 -10.41 -9.99 -8.38
CA TRP A 126 -11.61 -10.23 -7.58
C TRP A 126 -12.47 -11.35 -8.18
N ALA A 127 -13.01 -12.19 -7.31
CA ALA A 127 -14.05 -13.15 -7.67
C ALA A 127 -15.38 -12.74 -7.06
N VAL A 128 -16.46 -12.87 -7.83
CA VAL A 128 -17.83 -12.62 -7.38
C VAL A 128 -18.37 -13.87 -6.71
N VAL A 129 -18.93 -13.69 -5.51
CA VAL A 129 -19.54 -14.76 -4.71
C VAL A 129 -21.04 -14.48 -4.55
N GLY A 130 -21.81 -15.55 -4.37
CA GLY A 130 -23.27 -15.52 -4.25
C GLY A 130 -23.88 -16.85 -4.70
N ASP A 131 -25.20 -16.95 -4.61
CA ASP A 131 -25.95 -18.09 -5.13
C ASP A 131 -26.03 -18.04 -6.67
N ALA A 132 -26.31 -19.20 -7.27
CA ALA A 132 -26.38 -19.33 -8.72
C ALA A 132 -27.46 -18.41 -9.31
N GLY A 133 -27.03 -17.53 -10.23
CA GLY A 133 -27.90 -16.59 -10.90
C GLY A 133 -27.91 -15.19 -10.29
N GLU A 134 -27.36 -15.03 -9.07
CA GLU A 134 -27.15 -13.71 -8.47
C GLU A 134 -26.02 -12.95 -9.16
N ASP A 135 -26.04 -11.63 -8.99
CA ASP A 135 -25.07 -10.71 -9.58
C ASP A 135 -24.78 -9.51 -8.70
N ILE A 136 -23.63 -8.90 -8.94
CA ILE A 136 -23.29 -7.55 -8.49
C ILE A 136 -23.15 -6.62 -9.70
N ALA A 137 -23.14 -5.33 -9.41
CA ALA A 137 -22.91 -4.29 -10.38
C ALA A 137 -21.49 -3.74 -10.31
N TRP A 138 -20.82 -3.70 -11.47
CA TRP A 138 -19.61 -2.93 -11.66
C TRP A 138 -19.95 -1.69 -12.48
N ILE A 139 -19.84 -0.53 -11.84
CA ILE A 139 -20.36 0.74 -12.33
C ILE A 139 -19.17 1.66 -12.61
N GLY A 140 -19.10 2.18 -13.84
CA GLY A 140 -18.00 3.02 -14.29
C GLY A 140 -18.41 4.42 -14.74
N ALA A 141 -17.43 5.31 -14.85
CA ALA A 141 -17.65 6.70 -15.23
C ALA A 141 -18.49 6.86 -16.50
N GLY A 142 -19.47 7.76 -16.45
CA GLY A 142 -20.42 8.01 -17.54
C GLY A 142 -21.69 7.14 -17.49
N HIS A 143 -21.88 6.36 -16.42
CA HIS A 143 -23.13 5.65 -16.15
C HIS A 143 -24.34 6.61 -16.07
N PRO A 144 -25.58 6.15 -16.35
CA PRO A 144 -26.77 7.01 -16.33
C PRO A 144 -27.24 7.40 -14.92
N TYR A 145 -26.66 6.82 -13.87
CA TYR A 145 -27.03 7.02 -12.46
C TYR A 145 -26.43 8.31 -11.88
N ASN A 146 -26.65 9.46 -12.54
CA ASN A 146 -26.04 10.81 -12.39
C ASN A 146 -25.63 11.34 -10.99
N VAL A 147 -26.04 10.67 -9.94
CA VAL A 147 -25.86 11.02 -8.55
C VAL A 147 -24.72 10.23 -7.93
N LEU A 148 -24.57 8.98 -8.37
CA LEU A 148 -23.56 8.06 -7.88
C LEU A 148 -22.22 8.49 -8.48
N THR A 149 -21.20 8.53 -7.65
CA THR A 149 -19.82 8.71 -8.08
C THR A 149 -18.95 7.81 -7.22
N ALA A 150 -17.87 7.29 -7.81
CA ALA A 150 -16.86 6.54 -7.09
C ALA A 150 -16.26 7.37 -5.94
N SER A 151 -15.80 6.73 -4.87
CA SER A 151 -15.05 7.40 -3.81
C SER A 151 -13.58 7.57 -4.19
N GLU A 152 -13.07 6.65 -5.02
CA GLU A 152 -11.73 6.65 -5.60
C GLU A 152 -11.83 6.38 -7.10
N GLY A 153 -10.90 6.91 -7.90
CA GLY A 153 -10.89 6.64 -9.33
C GLY A 153 -12.17 7.02 -10.08
N SER A 154 -12.74 6.06 -10.79
CA SER A 154 -13.82 6.22 -11.77
C SER A 154 -14.83 5.08 -11.75
N ASN A 155 -14.51 3.96 -11.11
CA ASN A 155 -15.32 2.76 -11.05
C ASN A 155 -15.55 2.35 -9.59
N PHE A 156 -16.69 1.73 -9.32
CA PHE A 156 -17.01 1.19 -8.00
C PHE A 156 -17.96 0.00 -8.15
N LEU A 157 -18.20 -0.72 -7.06
CA LEU A 157 -19.16 -1.82 -7.03
C LEU A 157 -20.46 -1.39 -6.35
N ASP A 158 -21.58 -1.89 -6.87
CA ASP A 158 -22.83 -1.99 -6.12
C ASP A 158 -23.17 -3.46 -5.88
N LEU A 159 -23.09 -3.89 -4.62
CA LEU A 159 -23.26 -5.29 -4.24
C LEU A 159 -24.72 -5.75 -4.26
N THR A 160 -25.68 -4.85 -4.49
CA THR A 160 -27.09 -5.25 -4.67
C THR A 160 -27.38 -5.78 -6.08
N GLY A 161 -26.57 -5.40 -7.08
CA GLY A 161 -26.77 -5.80 -8.48
C GLY A 161 -28.12 -5.36 -9.04
N TRP A 162 -28.58 -6.01 -10.11
CA TRP A 162 -29.86 -5.65 -10.76
C TRP A 162 -31.02 -6.59 -10.44
N GLN A 163 -30.83 -7.51 -9.49
CA GLN A 163 -31.89 -8.40 -9.01
C GLN A 163 -32.51 -7.85 -7.73
N ALA A 164 -33.83 -7.71 -7.74
CA ALA A 164 -34.58 -7.23 -6.58
C ALA A 164 -34.44 -8.19 -5.38
N GLY A 165 -34.05 -7.64 -4.21
CA GLY A 165 -34.16 -8.31 -2.91
C GLY A 165 -33.10 -9.36 -2.57
N GLY A 166 -32.17 -9.69 -3.48
CA GLY A 166 -31.14 -10.70 -3.26
C GLY A 166 -29.75 -10.10 -3.05
N PHE A 167 -29.51 -9.33 -1.99
CA PHE A 167 -28.18 -8.77 -1.67
C PHE A 167 -27.44 -9.51 -0.55
N ALA A 168 -28.17 -10.31 0.24
CA ALA A 168 -27.60 -11.02 1.37
C ALA A 168 -26.72 -12.18 0.89
N GLY A 169 -25.45 -12.21 1.31
CA GLY A 169 -24.56 -13.35 1.04
C GLY A 169 -23.83 -13.32 -0.31
N LYS A 170 -24.14 -12.36 -1.19
CA LYS A 170 -23.38 -12.11 -2.42
C LYS A 170 -22.45 -10.91 -2.29
N GLY A 171 -21.40 -10.87 -3.12
CA GLY A 171 -20.42 -9.80 -3.11
C GLY A 171 -19.11 -10.20 -3.78
N VAL A 172 -17.98 -9.82 -3.21
CA VAL A 172 -16.65 -10.06 -3.80
C VAL A 172 -15.63 -10.60 -2.79
N VAL A 173 -14.71 -11.41 -3.30
CA VAL A 173 -13.58 -11.96 -2.55
C VAL A 173 -12.26 -11.79 -3.29
N GLN A 174 -11.19 -11.60 -2.53
CA GLN A 174 -9.82 -11.67 -3.03
C GLN A 174 -8.93 -12.39 -2.02
N THR A 175 -8.08 -13.28 -2.50
CA THR A 175 -7.12 -14.02 -1.67
C THR A 175 -5.72 -13.48 -1.93
N PHE A 176 -4.98 -13.20 -0.87
CA PHE A 176 -3.62 -12.63 -0.93
C PHE A 176 -2.72 -13.26 0.14
N ASP A 177 -1.42 -13.07 -0.04
CA ASP A 177 -0.41 -13.60 0.87
C ASP A 177 -0.39 -12.85 2.20
N THR A 178 -0.31 -13.61 3.29
CA THR A 178 -0.25 -13.12 4.66
C THR A 178 0.74 -13.94 5.49
N VAL A 179 1.00 -13.51 6.73
CA VAL A 179 1.84 -14.22 7.69
C VAL A 179 0.98 -14.58 8.89
N ALA A 180 0.87 -15.87 9.22
CA ALA A 180 0.08 -16.31 10.36
C ALA A 180 0.55 -15.62 11.66
N GLY A 181 -0.37 -15.07 12.43
CA GLY A 181 -0.11 -14.32 13.66
C GLY A 181 0.14 -12.82 13.45
N GLN A 182 0.43 -12.36 12.22
CA GLN A 182 0.62 -10.94 11.92
C GLN A 182 -0.73 -10.21 11.88
N GLN A 183 -0.75 -8.99 12.41
CA GLN A 183 -1.89 -8.09 12.32
C GLN A 183 -1.87 -7.28 11.02
N TYR A 184 -3.05 -7.08 10.45
CA TYR A 184 -3.30 -6.31 9.23
C TYR A 184 -4.47 -5.34 9.45
N THR A 185 -4.49 -4.26 8.66
CA THR A 185 -5.61 -3.32 8.57
C THR A 185 -6.25 -3.44 7.20
N VAL A 186 -7.58 -3.60 7.16
CA VAL A 186 -8.43 -3.47 5.97
C VAL A 186 -9.02 -2.07 5.98
N GLY A 187 -8.76 -1.28 4.94
CA GLY A 187 -9.43 -0.01 4.67
C GLY A 187 -10.41 -0.18 3.52
N PHE A 188 -11.57 0.45 3.56
CA PHE A 188 -12.54 0.47 2.44
C PHE A 188 -13.56 1.59 2.62
N ASP A 189 -14.20 1.99 1.52
CA ASP A 189 -15.30 2.93 1.53
C ASP A 189 -16.63 2.19 1.30
N LEU A 190 -17.61 2.46 2.15
CA LEU A 190 -18.98 1.95 2.05
C LEU A 190 -19.91 3.08 1.60
N GLY A 191 -20.47 2.90 0.42
CA GLY A 191 -21.34 3.88 -0.23
C GLY A 191 -22.81 3.66 0.13
N ASN A 192 -23.51 4.76 0.40
CA ASN A 192 -24.95 4.82 0.60
C ASN A 192 -25.58 5.96 -0.21
N SER A 193 -26.83 5.83 -0.64
CA SER A 193 -27.52 6.88 -1.38
C SER A 193 -29.03 6.86 -1.13
N THR A 194 -29.58 8.00 -0.69
CA THR A 194 -31.03 8.17 -0.47
C THR A 194 -31.88 7.93 -1.70
N ASP A 195 -31.32 8.13 -2.88
CA ASP A 195 -32.04 7.97 -4.15
C ASP A 195 -32.36 6.50 -4.42
N TYR A 196 -31.57 5.58 -3.86
CA TYR A 196 -31.68 4.14 -4.09
C TYR A 196 -32.11 3.38 -2.83
N ASN A 197 -31.60 3.75 -1.66
CA ASN A 197 -31.96 3.12 -0.40
C ASN A 197 -33.14 3.80 0.31
N ASN A 198 -33.79 4.81 -0.28
CA ASN A 198 -34.77 5.69 0.37
C ASN A 198 -34.22 6.36 1.63
N SER A 199 -34.96 7.26 2.30
CA SER A 199 -34.45 7.99 3.48
C SER A 199 -34.26 7.15 4.76
N ASN A 200 -34.71 5.89 4.76
CA ASN A 200 -34.61 4.97 5.91
C ASN A 200 -33.73 3.74 5.65
N GLY A 201 -33.31 3.48 4.40
CA GLY A 201 -32.43 2.35 4.10
C GLY A 201 -30.98 2.65 4.44
N ILE A 202 -30.35 1.69 5.12
CA ILE A 202 -28.93 1.72 5.49
C ILE A 202 -28.21 0.71 4.62
N SER A 203 -27.12 1.12 4.00
CA SER A 203 -26.19 0.20 3.33
C SER A 203 -25.33 -0.50 4.38
N GLY A 204 -25.16 -1.80 4.26
CA GLY A 204 -24.33 -2.57 5.17
C GLY A 204 -23.83 -3.86 4.56
N LEU A 205 -22.64 -4.26 4.98
CA LEU A 205 -21.92 -5.41 4.48
C LEU A 205 -21.31 -6.22 5.62
N VAL A 206 -21.14 -7.52 5.41
CA VAL A 206 -20.29 -8.36 6.25
C VAL A 206 -18.89 -8.38 5.66
N VAL A 207 -17.92 -7.90 6.43
CA VAL A 207 -16.48 -7.99 6.13
C VAL A 207 -15.91 -9.20 6.87
N SER A 208 -15.20 -10.06 6.17
CA SER A 208 -14.43 -11.13 6.83
C SER A 208 -13.04 -11.30 6.22
N ALA A 209 -12.06 -11.55 7.09
CA ALA A 209 -10.66 -11.82 6.74
C ALA A 209 -9.92 -12.38 7.96
N GLY A 210 -9.37 -13.60 7.88
CA GLY A 210 -8.65 -14.21 9.01
C GLY A 210 -9.51 -14.24 10.28
N SER A 211 -9.09 -13.55 11.34
CA SER A 211 -9.85 -13.44 12.59
C SER A 211 -11.08 -12.51 12.55
N LEU A 212 -11.26 -11.73 11.48
CA LEU A 212 -12.35 -10.76 11.34
C LEU A 212 -13.60 -11.40 10.72
N ASN A 213 -14.76 -11.14 11.32
CA ASN A 213 -16.08 -11.36 10.75
C ASN A 213 -17.04 -10.35 11.38
N GLN A 214 -17.31 -9.24 10.69
CA GLN A 214 -18.05 -8.11 11.26
C GLN A 214 -19.05 -7.54 10.26
N LEU A 215 -20.26 -7.29 10.74
CA LEU A 215 -21.24 -6.46 10.05
C LEU A 215 -20.88 -4.99 10.24
N VAL A 216 -20.73 -4.27 9.13
CA VAL A 216 -20.52 -2.82 9.07
C VAL A 216 -21.70 -2.21 8.35
N SER A 217 -22.23 -1.13 8.93
CA SER A 217 -23.33 -0.36 8.37
C SER A 217 -22.87 1.08 8.17
N SER A 218 -23.34 1.70 7.09
CA SER A 218 -23.12 3.12 6.81
C SER A 218 -23.62 3.97 7.98
N VAL A 219 -22.83 4.99 8.33
CA VAL A 219 -23.06 5.89 9.47
C VAL A 219 -23.37 7.32 9.04
N THR A 220 -23.06 7.67 7.78
CA THR A 220 -23.61 8.88 7.17
C THR A 220 -25.13 8.73 7.13
N ASN A 221 -25.84 9.63 7.85
CA ASN A 221 -27.29 9.65 8.01
C ASN A 221 -28.02 9.86 6.67
N ASN A 222 -27.97 8.83 5.82
CA ASN A 222 -28.62 8.74 4.54
C ASN A 222 -28.51 10.05 3.75
N SER A 223 -27.28 10.37 3.37
CA SER A 223 -27.03 11.45 2.43
C SER A 223 -26.97 10.88 1.02
N ARG A 224 -27.29 11.73 0.05
CA ARG A 224 -27.26 11.37 -1.36
C ARG A 224 -25.81 11.12 -1.80
N ASN A 225 -25.50 9.91 -2.29
CA ASN A 225 -24.14 9.49 -2.69
C ASN A 225 -23.06 9.80 -1.63
N ALA A 226 -23.24 9.25 -0.43
CA ALA A 226 -22.31 9.39 0.68
C ALA A 226 -21.42 8.16 0.81
N TRP A 227 -20.16 8.38 1.15
CA TRP A 227 -19.17 7.32 1.36
C TRP A 227 -18.60 7.43 2.77
N ASP A 228 -18.68 6.33 3.51
CA ASP A 228 -18.11 6.18 4.84
C ASP A 228 -16.81 5.37 4.74
N HIS A 229 -15.69 5.96 5.17
CA HIS A 229 -14.41 5.25 5.23
C HIS A 229 -14.33 4.42 6.52
N PHE A 230 -14.01 3.13 6.37
CA PHE A 230 -13.86 2.19 7.47
C PHE A 230 -12.46 1.60 7.50
N GLU A 231 -11.90 1.49 8.71
CA GLU A 231 -10.68 0.73 8.98
C GLU A 231 -10.98 -0.37 10.00
N LEU A 232 -10.78 -1.62 9.59
CA LEU A 232 -10.92 -2.79 10.45
C LEU A 232 -9.58 -3.51 10.57
N ARG A 233 -9.36 -4.22 11.68
CA ARG A 233 -8.14 -4.99 11.89
C ARG A 233 -8.44 -6.47 11.97
N PHE A 234 -7.53 -7.28 11.44
CA PHE A 234 -7.56 -8.73 11.61
C PHE A 234 -6.17 -9.29 11.89
N VAL A 235 -6.13 -10.47 12.48
CA VAL A 235 -4.93 -11.28 12.60
C VAL A 235 -5.02 -12.41 11.58
N ALA A 236 -4.00 -12.55 10.74
CA ALA A 236 -3.96 -13.63 9.77
C ALA A 236 -3.78 -14.99 10.48
N GLN A 237 -4.50 -16.00 10.01
CA GLN A 237 -4.49 -17.34 10.61
C GLN A 237 -3.59 -18.32 9.84
N SER A 238 -3.21 -17.98 8.62
CA SER A 238 -2.40 -18.83 7.74
C SER A 238 -1.49 -17.98 6.85
N ALA A 239 -0.78 -18.60 5.90
CA ALA A 239 0.06 -17.93 4.91
C ALA A 239 -0.75 -17.21 3.80
N HIS A 240 -2.05 -17.49 3.71
CA HIS A 240 -2.95 -16.80 2.79
C HIS A 240 -4.24 -16.43 3.53
N THR A 241 -4.80 -15.27 3.19
CA THR A 241 -6.08 -14.80 3.72
C THR A 241 -7.00 -14.46 2.57
N THR A 242 -8.24 -14.92 2.64
CA THR A 242 -9.33 -14.45 1.78
C THR A 242 -10.06 -13.32 2.48
N LEU A 243 -10.06 -12.14 1.88
CA LEU A 243 -10.93 -11.02 2.25
C LEU A 243 -12.24 -11.16 1.50
N SER A 244 -13.36 -10.99 2.21
CA SER A 244 -14.70 -11.07 1.66
C SER A 244 -15.52 -9.86 2.10
N PHE A 245 -16.23 -9.27 1.13
CA PHE A 245 -17.29 -8.29 1.35
C PHE A 245 -18.59 -8.87 0.79
N THR A 246 -19.60 -9.05 1.64
CA THR A 246 -20.92 -9.52 1.19
C THR A 246 -22.01 -8.57 1.68
N GLY A 247 -23.02 -8.35 0.85
CA GLY A 247 -24.14 -7.50 1.21
C GLY A 247 -24.90 -8.05 2.42
N ALA A 248 -25.41 -7.16 3.27
CA ALA A 248 -26.11 -7.52 4.50
C ALA A 248 -27.36 -6.67 4.74
N GLN A 249 -27.32 -5.38 4.37
CA GLN A 249 -28.40 -4.43 4.56
C GLN A 249 -28.44 -3.49 3.36
N ALA A 250 -29.56 -3.43 2.65
CA ALA A 250 -29.87 -2.40 1.65
C ALA A 250 -31.30 -2.56 1.12
N ILE A 251 -31.69 -1.65 0.23
CA ILE A 251 -32.85 -1.83 -0.65
C ILE A 251 -32.36 -2.02 -2.09
N HIS A 252 -31.59 -1.05 -2.61
CA HIS A 252 -31.13 -1.04 -4.00
C HIS A 252 -29.69 -0.54 -4.19
N TYR A 253 -28.93 -0.32 -3.12
CA TYR A 253 -27.54 0.12 -3.25
C TYR A 253 -26.68 -0.29 -2.07
N ILE A 254 -25.53 -0.92 -2.33
CA ILE A 254 -24.43 -1.09 -1.37
C ILE A 254 -23.16 -0.77 -2.13
N GLY A 255 -22.71 0.49 -2.03
CA GLY A 255 -21.47 0.92 -2.67
C GLY A 255 -20.26 0.30 -1.97
N LEU A 256 -19.31 -0.22 -2.73
CA LEU A 256 -17.99 -0.62 -2.23
C LEU A 256 -16.91 -0.07 -3.15
N ASP A 257 -15.93 0.60 -2.54
CA ASP A 257 -14.82 1.21 -3.26
C ASP A 257 -13.56 1.37 -2.38
N ASN A 258 -12.43 1.72 -2.98
CA ASN A 258 -11.18 2.11 -2.31
C ASN A 258 -10.66 1.08 -1.29
N VAL A 259 -10.69 -0.20 -1.65
CA VAL A 259 -10.31 -1.29 -0.75
C VAL A 259 -8.79 -1.42 -0.66
N SER A 260 -8.29 -1.53 0.56
CA SER A 260 -6.89 -1.77 0.83
C SER A 260 -6.66 -2.75 1.97
N VAL A 261 -5.56 -3.49 1.89
CA VAL A 261 -5.03 -4.27 3.02
C VAL A 261 -3.57 -3.93 3.21
N THR A 262 -3.20 -3.57 4.44
CA THR A 262 -1.81 -3.24 4.79
C THR A 262 -1.37 -4.02 6.02
N ALA A 263 -0.09 -4.40 6.07
CA ALA A 263 0.48 -5.03 7.25
C ALA A 263 0.70 -3.96 8.33
N VAL A 264 0.33 -4.28 9.57
CA VAL A 264 0.62 -3.42 10.73
C VAL A 264 1.98 -3.83 11.28
N PRO A 265 3.05 -3.02 11.13
CA PRO A 265 4.37 -3.44 11.57
C PRO A 265 4.38 -3.70 13.07
N GLU A 266 4.93 -4.85 13.47
CA GLU A 266 5.04 -5.18 14.89
C GLU A 266 5.89 -4.12 15.62
N PRO A 267 5.55 -3.75 16.87
CA PRO A 267 6.35 -2.81 17.66
C PRO A 267 7.84 -3.17 17.72
N GLU A 268 8.16 -4.46 17.66
CA GLU A 268 9.52 -4.98 17.67
C GLU A 268 10.31 -4.60 16.42
N THR A 269 9.66 -4.45 15.27
CA THR A 269 10.29 -3.96 14.04
C THR A 269 10.79 -2.53 14.22
N TYR A 270 10.01 -1.68 14.89
CA TYR A 270 10.44 -0.32 15.24
C TYR A 270 11.52 -0.33 16.30
N ALA A 271 11.43 -1.21 17.31
CA ALA A 271 12.47 -1.34 18.33
C ALA A 271 13.81 -1.78 17.74
N MET A 272 13.81 -2.72 16.80
CA MET A 272 15.01 -3.19 16.10
C MET A 272 15.57 -2.15 15.13
N LEU A 273 14.72 -1.40 14.43
CA LEU A 273 15.15 -0.25 13.63
C LEU A 273 15.83 0.81 14.50
N LEU A 274 15.22 1.19 15.62
CA LEU A 274 15.76 2.17 16.56
C LEU A 274 17.06 1.67 17.22
N ALA A 275 17.12 0.39 17.60
CA ALA A 275 18.35 -0.23 18.10
C ALA A 275 19.47 -0.19 17.06
N GLY A 276 19.16 -0.53 15.79
CA GLY A 276 20.11 -0.44 14.68
C GLY A 276 20.64 0.97 14.47
N LEU A 277 19.75 1.98 14.47
CA LEU A 277 20.13 3.39 14.37
C LEU A 277 20.97 3.84 15.58
N GLY A 278 20.63 3.40 16.79
CA GLY A 278 21.38 3.68 18.01
C GLY A 278 22.81 3.16 17.96
N VAL A 279 23.01 1.93 17.48
CA VAL A 279 24.34 1.34 17.27
C VAL A 279 25.15 2.15 16.25
N MET A 280 24.54 2.51 15.12
CA MET A 280 25.21 3.31 14.08
C MET A 280 25.61 4.70 14.59
N GLY A 281 24.75 5.36 15.37
CA GLY A 281 25.07 6.62 16.03
C GLY A 281 26.25 6.52 16.99
N ALA A 282 26.31 5.44 17.79
CA ALA A 282 27.42 5.19 18.70
C ALA A 282 28.75 4.94 17.95
N VAL A 283 28.71 4.19 16.85
CA VAL A 283 29.89 3.95 15.99
C VAL A 283 30.39 5.25 15.37
N ALA A 284 29.51 6.08 14.83
CA ALA A 284 29.87 7.39 14.26
C ALA A 284 30.50 8.31 15.32
N ARG A 285 29.94 8.35 16.54
CA ARG A 285 30.52 9.11 17.66
C ARG A 285 31.92 8.63 18.03
N ARG A 286 32.15 7.31 18.07
CA ARG A 286 33.47 6.73 18.40
C ARG A 286 34.52 7.05 17.35
N ARG A 287 34.17 7.01 16.05
CA ARG A 287 35.08 7.39 14.97
C ARG A 287 35.51 8.85 15.06
N LYS A 288 34.57 9.75 15.34
CA LYS A 288 34.87 11.18 15.51
C LYS A 288 35.82 11.44 16.69
N ALA A 289 35.71 10.67 17.77
CA ALA A 289 36.61 10.77 18.93
C ALA A 289 38.02 10.20 18.68
N GLN A 290 38.22 9.37 17.64
CA GLN A 290 39.53 8.84 17.26
C GLN A 290 40.25 9.71 16.21
N GLN A 291 39.51 10.62 15.55
CA GLN A 291 40.05 11.58 14.58
C GLN A 291 40.34 12.96 15.18
N ALA A 292 40.01 13.18 16.46
CA ALA A 292 40.32 14.38 17.25
C ALA A 292 41.51 14.12 18.18
#